data_AF-A0A948YBE0-F1
#
_entry.id   AF-A0A948YBE0-F1
#
_cell.length_a   1.000
_cell.length_b   1.000
_cell.length_c   1.000
_cell.angle_alpha   90.00
_cell.angle_beta   90.00
_cell.angle_gamma   90.00
#
_symmetry.space_group_name_H-M   'P 1'
#
loop_
_entity.id
_entity.type
_entity.pdbx_description
1 polymer ?
#
loop_
_entity_poly.entity_id
_entity_poly.type
_entity_poly.pdbx_seq_one_letter_code
_entity_poly.pdbx_strand_id
1 'polypeptide(L)'
;MGRPHSNSQKTLAQPHADNAQKMESVRLAMDQIEKQYGRGSIMRFGEQAQKLDISVISTGCLPLDLALGVGGLPRGRIIEIFGPEASGKTTVCLSTIAQAQKHGGIAAFIDAEHALDPLWAQQLGVKLDELLISQPDTGEQALEIAESLIRSGGIDVLVIDSVAALVPRAEIEGEMGESVMGLQARLMSQALRKLTGVISKSKTVAIFTNQLRQKIGVMFGNPETTTGGLALKFYSTMRLDVRKIETLKDGDKAVGSRHRVKVVKNKVAAPFRIAEFDVTKNGISREGGIVDVGVEMNIIQKSGAFYRYNDQMLGQGKLATMETLKEKPEIAKEIVAKIIAENKDGRAPLVVGGEKEKKEELAEPA
;
A
#
# COMPACT_ATOMS: atom_id res chain seq x y z
N MET A 1 82.84 6.26 -18.45
CA MET A 1 82.41 6.98 -19.67
C MET A 1 81.19 6.27 -20.25
N GLY A 2 80.02 6.89 -20.18
CA GLY A 2 78.77 6.27 -20.64
C GLY A 2 77.58 7.23 -20.60
N ARG A 3 77.47 8.03 -21.66
CA ARG A 3 76.31 8.67 -22.34
C ARG A 3 75.19 9.38 -21.53
N PRO A 4 74.58 10.44 -22.13
CA PRO A 4 73.91 11.52 -21.42
C PRO A 4 72.41 11.29 -21.19
N HIS A 5 71.88 11.99 -20.18
CA HIS A 5 70.47 12.08 -19.83
C HIS A 5 69.60 12.57 -21.00
N SER A 6 68.64 11.76 -21.42
CA SER A 6 67.52 12.22 -22.25
C SER A 6 66.43 12.84 -21.38
N ASN A 7 66.09 14.06 -21.75
CA ASN A 7 65.13 14.95 -21.12
C ASN A 7 63.71 14.40 -21.32
N SER A 8 63.05 13.95 -20.24
CA SER A 8 61.61 13.62 -20.27
C SER A 8 60.82 14.83 -19.78
N GLN A 9 60.45 15.71 -20.72
CA GLN A 9 59.37 16.66 -20.49
C GLN A 9 58.08 15.87 -20.33
N LYS A 10 57.64 15.67 -19.09
CA LYS A 10 56.27 15.28 -18.77
C LYS A 10 55.35 16.45 -19.07
N THR A 11 54.67 16.39 -20.20
CA THR A 11 53.53 17.25 -20.52
C THR A 11 52.43 16.99 -19.48
N LEU A 12 52.19 17.96 -18.60
CA LEU A 12 51.06 17.97 -17.68
C LEU A 12 49.76 18.11 -18.50
N ALA A 13 49.03 17.02 -18.69
CA ALA A 13 47.69 17.04 -19.28
C ALA A 13 46.73 17.83 -18.36
N GLN A 14 46.05 18.80 -18.95
CA GLN A 14 45.09 19.70 -18.30
C GLN A 14 43.81 18.95 -17.89
N PRO A 15 43.47 18.81 -16.59
CA PRO A 15 42.31 18.01 -16.16
C PRO A 15 40.94 18.68 -16.27
N HIS A 16 40.83 19.91 -16.77
CA HIS A 16 39.61 20.73 -16.63
C HIS A 16 38.79 20.96 -17.92
N ALA A 17 39.39 20.88 -19.11
CA ALA A 17 38.67 21.14 -20.37
C ALA A 17 37.75 19.97 -20.80
N ASP A 18 38.21 18.73 -20.62
CA ASP A 18 37.47 17.52 -21.04
C ASP A 18 36.16 17.32 -20.28
N ASN A 19 36.09 17.74 -19.02
CA ASN A 19 34.87 17.64 -18.22
C ASN A 19 33.81 18.67 -18.66
N ALA A 20 34.21 19.87 -19.08
CA ALA A 20 33.28 20.86 -19.59
C ALA A 20 32.64 20.41 -20.91
N GLN A 21 33.44 19.82 -21.82
CA GLN A 21 32.95 19.32 -23.10
C GLN A 21 32.07 18.06 -22.96
N LYS A 22 32.40 17.18 -22.01
CA LYS A 22 31.52 16.05 -21.64
C LYS A 22 30.19 16.53 -21.07
N MET A 23 30.22 17.53 -20.18
CA MET A 23 29.00 18.08 -19.56
C MET A 23 28.10 18.78 -20.57
N GLU A 24 28.67 19.50 -21.55
CA GLU A 24 27.88 20.12 -22.61
C GLU A 24 27.28 19.07 -23.56
N SER A 25 28.04 18.02 -23.90
CA SER A 25 27.53 16.91 -24.72
C SER A 25 26.37 16.19 -24.02
N VAL A 26 26.48 15.98 -22.71
CA VAL A 26 25.40 15.41 -21.88
C VAL A 26 24.19 16.34 -21.86
N ARG A 27 24.38 17.66 -21.72
CA ARG A 27 23.29 18.63 -21.72
C ARG A 27 22.53 18.64 -23.05
N LEU A 28 23.24 18.67 -24.17
CA LEU A 28 22.63 18.60 -25.51
C LEU A 28 21.85 17.30 -25.72
N ALA A 29 22.39 16.16 -25.25
CA ALA A 29 21.68 14.89 -25.28
C ALA A 29 20.41 14.92 -24.41
N MET A 30 20.47 15.52 -23.21
CA MET A 30 19.31 15.70 -22.34
C MET A 30 18.24 16.57 -23.02
N ASP A 31 18.62 17.69 -23.64
CA ASP A 31 17.69 18.57 -24.37
C ASP A 31 17.04 17.88 -25.57
N GLN A 32 17.79 17.05 -26.30
CA GLN A 32 17.26 16.23 -27.39
C GLN A 32 16.25 15.20 -26.87
N ILE A 33 16.55 14.54 -25.75
CA ILE A 33 15.66 13.57 -25.11
C ILE A 33 14.37 14.27 -24.61
N GLU A 34 14.46 15.45 -24.00
CA GLU A 34 13.28 16.22 -23.60
C GLU A 34 12.43 16.69 -24.79
N LYS A 35 13.05 17.13 -25.89
CA LYS A 35 12.33 17.52 -27.11
C LYS A 35 11.62 16.33 -27.76
N GLN A 36 12.26 15.15 -27.78
CA GLN A 36 11.72 13.97 -28.44
C GLN A 36 10.68 13.23 -27.59
N TYR A 37 10.86 13.18 -26.27
CA TYR A 37 10.04 12.36 -25.37
C TYR A 37 9.22 13.17 -24.35
N GLY A 38 9.29 14.49 -24.39
CA GLY A 38 8.56 15.42 -23.52
C GLY A 38 9.35 15.87 -22.29
N ARG A 39 8.92 16.98 -21.69
CA ARG A 39 9.55 17.56 -20.50
C ARG A 39 9.56 16.56 -19.33
N GLY A 40 10.71 16.37 -18.69
CA GLY A 40 10.87 15.43 -17.58
C GLY A 40 11.05 13.95 -17.97
N SER A 41 11.30 13.67 -19.26
CA SER A 41 11.72 12.34 -19.75
C SER A 41 13.12 11.93 -19.27
N ILE A 42 13.97 12.92 -18.96
CA ILE A 42 15.28 12.74 -18.35
C ILE A 42 15.55 13.91 -17.38
N MET A 43 16.03 13.61 -16.19
CA MET A 43 16.32 14.62 -15.16
C MET A 43 17.44 14.13 -14.25
N ARG A 44 18.12 15.05 -13.54
CA ARG A 44 19.11 14.63 -12.54
C ARG A 44 18.39 14.14 -11.29
N PHE A 45 18.89 13.06 -10.70
CA PHE A 45 18.26 12.44 -9.52
C PHE A 45 18.10 13.42 -8.33
N GLY A 46 19.08 14.30 -8.11
CA GLY A 46 19.01 15.33 -7.05
C GLY A 46 17.93 16.41 -7.28
N GLU A 47 17.57 16.69 -8.54
CA GLU A 47 16.48 17.61 -8.88
C GLU A 47 15.10 16.97 -8.64
N GLN A 48 15.04 15.63 -8.66
CA GLN A 48 13.85 14.85 -8.31
C GLN A 48 13.67 14.73 -6.79
N ALA A 49 14.77 14.64 -6.03
CA ALA A 49 14.75 14.51 -4.57
C ALA A 49 14.12 15.72 -3.85
N GLN A 50 14.22 16.93 -4.41
CA GLN A 50 13.52 18.11 -3.88
C GLN A 50 12.00 18.13 -4.20
N LYS A 51 11.52 17.25 -5.08
CA LYS A 51 10.11 17.16 -5.54
C LYS A 51 9.37 15.90 -5.08
N LEU A 52 10.03 14.97 -4.38
CA LEU A 52 9.42 13.71 -3.97
C LEU A 52 8.78 13.82 -2.58
N ASP A 53 7.88 14.80 -2.41
CA ASP A 53 6.85 14.66 -1.39
C ASP A 53 5.86 13.62 -1.94
N ILE A 54 5.94 12.39 -1.40
CA ILE A 54 5.14 11.28 -1.92
C ILE A 54 3.69 11.55 -1.54
N SER A 55 2.90 12.00 -2.52
CA SER A 55 1.47 12.18 -2.31
C SER A 55 0.81 10.81 -2.07
N VAL A 56 -0.03 10.75 -1.04
CA VAL A 56 -0.69 9.52 -0.56
C VAL A 56 -2.20 9.70 -0.44
N ILE A 57 -2.90 8.58 -0.38
CA ILE A 57 -4.29 8.48 0.08
C ILE A 57 -4.29 7.70 1.38
N SER A 58 -4.84 8.28 2.45
CA SER A 58 -4.98 7.59 3.75
C SER A 58 -5.84 6.34 3.59
N THR A 59 -5.49 5.27 4.31
CA THR A 59 -6.29 4.05 4.38
C THR A 59 -7.53 4.21 5.28
N GLY A 60 -7.65 5.33 5.99
CA GLY A 60 -8.67 5.55 7.04
C GLY A 60 -8.34 4.83 8.34
N CYS A 61 -7.22 4.12 8.40
CA CYS A 61 -6.75 3.37 9.56
C CYS A 61 -5.40 3.95 10.03
N LEU A 62 -5.41 4.69 11.14
CA LEU A 62 -4.20 5.32 11.68
C LEU A 62 -3.04 4.33 11.93
N PRO A 63 -3.25 3.17 12.60
CA PRO A 63 -2.23 2.14 12.72
C PRO A 63 -1.59 1.75 11.38
N LEU A 64 -2.41 1.55 10.34
CA LEU A 64 -1.94 1.14 9.03
C LEU A 64 -1.19 2.27 8.34
N ASP A 65 -1.70 3.50 8.33
CA ASP A 65 -1.04 4.65 7.72
C ASP A 65 0.36 4.89 8.31
N LEU A 66 0.53 4.68 9.62
CA LEU A 66 1.84 4.75 10.28
C LEU A 66 2.75 3.57 9.91
N ALA A 67 2.21 2.35 9.81
CA ALA A 67 2.94 1.16 9.38
C ALA A 67 3.39 1.24 7.91
N LEU A 68 2.65 1.96 7.05
CA LEU A 68 3.06 2.22 5.67
C LEU A 68 4.25 3.19 5.58
N GLY A 69 4.51 3.98 6.64
CA GLY A 69 5.67 4.85 6.80
C GLY A 69 5.61 6.18 6.02
N VAL A 70 4.69 6.30 5.07
CA VAL A 70 4.44 7.52 4.29
C VAL A 70 3.06 8.13 4.57
N GLY A 71 2.32 7.59 5.56
CA GLY A 71 1.01 8.11 5.98
C GLY A 71 -0.18 7.66 5.12
N GLY A 72 0.02 6.71 4.21
CA GLY A 72 -1.05 6.17 3.36
C GLY A 72 -0.53 5.40 2.15
N LEU A 73 -1.42 5.12 1.19
CA LEU A 73 -1.07 4.46 -0.06
C LEU A 73 -0.52 5.49 -1.07
N PRO A 74 0.67 5.26 -1.65
CA PRO A 74 1.32 6.22 -2.54
C PRO A 74 0.60 6.32 -3.89
N ARG A 75 0.30 7.54 -4.32
CA ARG A 75 -0.31 7.85 -5.61
C ARG A 75 0.56 7.44 -6.79
N GLY A 76 -0.09 7.03 -7.86
CA GLY A 76 0.55 6.56 -9.09
C GLY A 76 1.30 5.25 -8.92
N ARG A 77 0.85 4.38 -8.01
CA ARG A 77 1.47 3.08 -7.71
C ARG A 77 0.44 1.96 -7.64
N ILE A 78 0.95 0.75 -7.85
CA ILE A 78 0.20 -0.50 -7.69
C ILE A 78 0.39 -1.01 -6.26
N ILE A 79 -0.71 -1.38 -5.61
CA ILE A 79 -0.78 -1.94 -4.27
C ILE A 79 -1.46 -3.29 -4.36
N GLU A 80 -0.91 -4.31 -3.72
CA GLU A 80 -1.56 -5.63 -3.60
C GLU A 80 -1.99 -5.83 -2.14
N ILE A 81 -3.28 -6.12 -1.94
CA ILE A 81 -3.85 -6.45 -0.63
C ILE A 81 -4.31 -7.90 -0.70
N PHE A 82 -3.67 -8.79 0.05
CA PHE A 82 -3.94 -10.22 -0.03
C PHE A 82 -4.11 -10.83 1.36
N GLY A 83 -4.72 -12.01 1.40
CA GLY A 83 -5.01 -12.68 2.65
C GLY A 83 -6.17 -13.67 2.54
N PRO A 84 -6.49 -14.40 3.62
CA PRO A 84 -7.59 -15.35 3.65
C PRO A 84 -8.95 -14.71 3.33
N GLU A 85 -9.96 -15.53 3.08
CA GLU A 85 -11.34 -15.07 3.04
C GLU A 85 -11.75 -14.43 4.38
N ALA A 86 -12.68 -13.47 4.33
CA ALA A 86 -13.13 -12.68 5.48
C ALA A 86 -12.00 -11.98 6.28
N SER A 87 -10.80 -11.83 5.70
CA SER A 87 -9.67 -11.23 6.41
C SER A 87 -9.72 -9.70 6.48
N GLY A 88 -10.66 -9.05 5.78
CA GLY A 88 -10.81 -7.59 5.78
C GLY A 88 -10.19 -6.86 4.58
N LYS A 89 -9.77 -7.57 3.52
CA LYS A 89 -9.20 -6.98 2.29
C LYS A 89 -10.11 -5.89 1.70
N THR A 90 -11.34 -6.26 1.36
CA THR A 90 -12.34 -5.36 0.78
C THR A 90 -12.69 -4.22 1.74
N THR A 91 -12.73 -4.46 3.05
CA THR A 91 -12.92 -3.41 4.08
C THR A 91 -11.82 -2.35 4.03
N VAL A 92 -10.55 -2.74 3.89
CA VAL A 92 -9.44 -1.78 3.74
C VAL A 92 -9.56 -1.01 2.42
N CYS A 93 -9.94 -1.67 1.33
CA CYS A 93 -10.18 -1.03 0.04
C CYS A 93 -11.29 0.02 0.10
N LEU A 94 -12.44 -0.34 0.65
CA LEU A 94 -13.61 0.54 0.79
C LEU A 94 -13.31 1.70 1.75
N SER A 95 -12.58 1.46 2.85
CA SER A 95 -12.11 2.54 3.74
C SER A 95 -11.19 3.53 3.00
N THR A 96 -10.29 3.02 2.16
CA THR A 96 -9.40 3.88 1.33
C THR A 96 -10.21 4.68 0.30
N ILE A 97 -11.22 4.06 -0.33
CA ILE A 97 -12.16 4.75 -1.24
C ILE A 97 -12.88 5.87 -0.51
N ALA A 98 -13.42 5.61 0.68
CA ALA A 98 -14.11 6.61 1.48
C ALA A 98 -13.18 7.79 1.82
N GLN A 99 -11.91 7.53 2.14
CA GLN A 99 -10.93 8.61 2.34
C GLN A 99 -10.65 9.42 1.06
N ALA A 100 -10.54 8.77 -0.10
CA ALA A 100 -10.34 9.46 -1.36
C ALA A 100 -11.53 10.40 -1.68
N GLN A 101 -12.75 9.86 -1.60
CA GLN A 101 -13.99 10.63 -1.85
C GLN A 101 -14.18 11.77 -0.85
N LYS A 102 -13.82 11.57 0.42
CA LYS A 102 -13.86 12.63 1.45
C LYS A 102 -12.99 13.83 1.10
N HIS A 103 -11.90 13.63 0.36
CA HIS A 103 -11.01 14.68 -0.12
C HIS A 103 -11.32 15.13 -1.55
N GLY A 104 -12.51 14.81 -2.07
CA GLY A 104 -12.97 15.21 -3.41
C GLY A 104 -12.39 14.38 -4.55
N GLY A 105 -11.72 13.26 -4.26
CA GLY A 105 -11.19 12.36 -5.26
C GLY A 105 -12.23 11.40 -5.83
N ILE A 106 -12.01 10.94 -7.05
CA ILE A 106 -12.91 10.01 -7.74
C ILE A 106 -12.41 8.57 -7.56
N ALA A 107 -13.32 7.66 -7.23
CA ALA A 107 -13.02 6.26 -7.01
C ALA A 107 -13.71 5.37 -8.04
N ALA A 108 -13.04 4.27 -8.40
CA ALA A 108 -13.60 3.19 -9.20
C ALA A 108 -13.39 1.83 -8.54
N PHE A 109 -14.36 0.93 -8.71
CA PHE A 109 -14.35 -0.43 -8.18
C PHE A 109 -14.71 -1.41 -9.29
N ILE A 110 -13.78 -2.29 -9.61
CA ILE A 110 -13.98 -3.41 -10.54
C ILE A 110 -14.28 -4.64 -9.71
N ASP A 111 -15.56 -4.98 -9.59
CA ASP A 111 -16.10 -6.09 -8.80
C ASP A 111 -16.15 -7.36 -9.67
N ALA A 112 -15.01 -8.02 -9.82
CA ALA A 112 -14.90 -9.30 -10.52
C ALA A 112 -15.41 -10.47 -9.66
N GLU A 113 -15.48 -10.33 -8.33
CA GLU A 113 -16.07 -11.35 -7.44
C GLU A 113 -17.61 -11.28 -7.38
N HIS A 114 -18.24 -10.23 -7.92
CA HIS A 114 -19.68 -9.97 -7.81
C HIS A 114 -20.21 -10.01 -6.37
N ALA A 115 -19.40 -9.54 -5.41
CA ALA A 115 -19.62 -9.74 -3.98
C ALA A 115 -19.61 -8.43 -3.17
N LEU A 116 -19.58 -7.27 -3.83
CA LEU A 116 -19.61 -5.99 -3.15
C LEU A 116 -20.96 -5.76 -2.46
N ASP A 117 -20.94 -5.59 -1.14
CA ASP A 117 -22.10 -5.17 -0.34
C ASP A 117 -22.20 -3.63 -0.28
N PRO A 118 -23.22 -3.00 -0.91
CA PRO A 118 -23.39 -1.56 -0.89
C PRO A 118 -23.67 -1.00 0.51
N LEU A 119 -24.39 -1.75 1.35
CA LEU A 119 -24.72 -1.30 2.71
C LEU A 119 -23.45 -1.20 3.57
N TRP A 120 -22.59 -2.21 3.47
CA TRP A 120 -21.29 -2.20 4.15
C TRP A 120 -20.39 -1.08 3.65
N ALA A 121 -20.34 -0.85 2.32
CA ALA A 121 -19.59 0.25 1.74
C ALA A 121 -20.08 1.62 2.27
N GLN A 122 -21.39 1.83 2.33
CA GLN A 122 -21.96 3.06 2.88
C GLN A 122 -21.64 3.23 4.37
N GLN A 123 -21.66 2.14 5.17
CA GLN A 123 -21.25 2.18 6.58
C GLN A 123 -19.79 2.57 6.77
N LEU A 124 -18.91 2.19 5.84
CA LEU A 124 -17.51 2.63 5.81
C LEU A 124 -17.33 4.10 5.34
N GLY A 125 -18.41 4.76 4.95
CA GLY A 125 -18.41 6.15 4.50
C GLY A 125 -18.17 6.33 3.00
N VAL A 126 -18.30 5.25 2.21
CA VAL A 126 -18.28 5.34 0.74
C VAL A 126 -19.55 6.05 0.27
N LYS A 127 -19.37 7.06 -0.59
CA LYS A 127 -20.47 7.72 -1.28
C LYS A 127 -20.82 6.91 -2.52
N LEU A 128 -21.87 6.10 -2.43
CA LEU A 128 -22.25 5.16 -3.49
C LEU A 128 -22.60 5.86 -4.81
N ASP A 129 -23.29 7.00 -4.75
CA ASP A 129 -23.69 7.77 -5.95
C ASP A 129 -22.49 8.33 -6.74
N GLU A 130 -21.34 8.48 -6.08
CA GLU A 130 -20.10 8.99 -6.68
C GLU A 130 -19.12 7.84 -7.03
N LEU A 131 -19.42 6.59 -6.67
CA LEU A 131 -18.53 5.45 -6.90
C LEU A 131 -18.79 4.84 -8.28
N LEU A 132 -17.76 4.82 -9.14
CA LEU A 132 -17.84 4.08 -10.40
C LEU A 132 -17.70 2.59 -10.14
N ILE A 133 -18.69 1.78 -10.53
CA ILE A 133 -18.65 0.33 -10.37
C ILE A 133 -18.68 -0.32 -11.75
N SER A 134 -17.87 -1.37 -11.93
CA SER A 134 -17.93 -2.27 -13.08
C SER A 134 -17.96 -3.71 -12.61
N GLN A 135 -18.83 -4.51 -13.21
CA GLN A 135 -18.94 -5.95 -13.01
C GLN A 135 -18.64 -6.65 -14.33
N PRO A 136 -17.36 -6.92 -14.62
CA PRO A 136 -16.92 -7.47 -15.90
C PRO A 136 -17.17 -8.97 -16.00
N ASP A 137 -17.45 -9.44 -17.22
CA ASP A 137 -17.62 -10.85 -17.57
C ASP A 137 -16.28 -11.59 -17.70
N THR A 138 -15.20 -10.90 -18.11
CA THR A 138 -13.86 -11.52 -18.30
C THR A 138 -12.72 -10.71 -17.69
N GLY A 139 -11.61 -11.38 -17.41
CA GLY A 139 -10.40 -10.76 -16.89
C GLY A 139 -9.80 -9.71 -17.84
N GLU A 140 -9.83 -9.95 -19.15
CA GLU A 140 -9.41 -8.96 -20.15
C GLU A 140 -10.27 -7.70 -20.07
N GLN A 141 -11.60 -7.86 -20.06
CA GLN A 141 -12.54 -6.75 -19.99
C GLN A 141 -12.33 -5.92 -18.71
N ALA A 142 -12.17 -6.59 -17.57
CA ALA A 142 -11.87 -5.95 -16.29
C ALA A 142 -10.63 -5.04 -16.37
N LEU A 143 -9.54 -5.56 -16.96
CA LEU A 143 -8.26 -4.86 -17.07
C LEU A 143 -8.29 -3.74 -18.13
N GLU A 144 -9.04 -3.91 -19.21
CA GLU A 144 -9.27 -2.88 -20.24
C GLU A 144 -10.12 -1.71 -19.72
N ILE A 145 -11.16 -2.00 -18.93
CA ILE A 145 -11.96 -0.98 -18.23
C ILE A 145 -11.06 -0.23 -17.25
N ALA A 146 -10.28 -0.93 -16.43
CA ALA A 146 -9.34 -0.30 -15.51
C ALA A 146 -8.31 0.59 -16.25
N GLU A 147 -7.74 0.11 -17.36
CA GLU A 147 -6.81 0.90 -18.18
C GLU A 147 -7.47 2.18 -18.71
N SER A 148 -8.68 2.07 -19.25
CA SER A 148 -9.42 3.20 -19.83
C SER A 148 -9.75 4.26 -18.77
N LEU A 149 -10.24 3.81 -17.60
CA LEU A 149 -10.54 4.68 -16.47
C LEU A 149 -9.29 5.40 -15.96
N ILE A 150 -8.17 4.70 -15.78
CA ILE A 150 -6.90 5.30 -15.32
C ILE A 150 -6.34 6.27 -16.37
N ARG A 151 -6.46 5.94 -17.65
CA ARG A 151 -5.98 6.77 -18.76
C ARG A 151 -6.76 8.08 -18.90
N SER A 152 -8.01 8.13 -18.46
CA SER A 152 -8.79 9.37 -18.41
C SER A 152 -8.14 10.45 -17.53
N GLY A 153 -7.30 10.05 -16.57
CA GLY A 153 -6.64 10.95 -15.62
C GLY A 153 -7.54 11.44 -14.48
N GLY A 154 -8.83 11.05 -14.46
CA GLY A 154 -9.79 11.49 -13.44
C GLY A 154 -9.86 10.63 -12.19
N ILE A 155 -9.29 9.42 -12.19
CA ILE A 155 -9.44 8.45 -11.09
C ILE A 155 -8.30 8.58 -10.07
N ASP A 156 -8.64 8.85 -8.82
CA ASP A 156 -7.69 8.92 -7.71
C ASP A 156 -7.35 7.54 -7.14
N VAL A 157 -8.35 6.67 -7.03
CA VAL A 157 -8.21 5.30 -6.52
C VAL A 157 -9.05 4.34 -7.36
N LEU A 158 -8.44 3.24 -7.79
CA LEU A 158 -9.11 2.16 -8.50
C LEU A 158 -8.84 0.84 -7.77
N VAL A 159 -9.89 0.11 -7.42
CA VAL A 159 -9.81 -1.22 -6.80
C VAL A 159 -10.23 -2.27 -7.82
N ILE A 160 -9.49 -3.37 -7.89
CA ILE A 160 -9.86 -4.59 -8.60
C ILE A 160 -10.03 -5.70 -7.56
N ASP A 161 -11.28 -6.14 -7.36
CA ASP A 161 -11.66 -7.16 -6.39
C ASP A 161 -12.29 -8.36 -7.12
N SER A 162 -11.57 -9.45 -7.41
CA SER A 162 -10.17 -9.72 -7.08
C SER A 162 -9.39 -10.30 -8.25
N VAL A 163 -8.06 -10.34 -8.13
CA VAL A 163 -7.18 -10.96 -9.12
C VAL A 163 -7.53 -12.42 -9.38
N ALA A 164 -8.01 -13.14 -8.35
CA ALA A 164 -8.39 -14.54 -8.50
C ALA A 164 -9.58 -14.72 -9.45
N ALA A 165 -10.48 -13.73 -9.50
CA ALA A 165 -11.66 -13.71 -10.36
C ALA A 165 -11.42 -13.11 -11.76
N LEU A 166 -10.19 -12.69 -12.07
CA LEU A 166 -9.82 -12.26 -13.43
C LEU A 166 -9.63 -13.47 -14.34
N VAL A 167 -10.73 -14.15 -14.66
CA VAL A 167 -10.73 -15.36 -15.49
C VAL A 167 -10.63 -14.96 -16.98
N PRO A 168 -9.63 -15.44 -17.72
CA PRO A 168 -9.51 -15.14 -19.15
C PRO A 168 -10.70 -15.64 -19.96
N ARG A 169 -11.09 -14.93 -21.02
CA ARG A 169 -12.22 -15.31 -21.88
C ARG A 169 -12.15 -16.77 -22.37
N ALA A 170 -10.97 -17.21 -22.82
CA ALA A 170 -10.78 -18.56 -23.33
C ALA A 170 -11.00 -19.65 -22.26
N GLU A 171 -10.84 -19.32 -20.97
CA GLU A 171 -11.13 -20.25 -19.87
C GLU A 171 -12.63 -20.27 -19.53
N ILE A 172 -13.34 -19.16 -19.74
CA ILE A 172 -14.81 -19.06 -19.56
C ILE A 172 -15.56 -19.78 -20.68
N GLU A 173 -15.09 -19.63 -21.93
CA GLU A 173 -15.70 -20.23 -23.11
C GLU A 173 -15.30 -21.71 -23.30
N GLY A 174 -14.23 -22.16 -22.63
CA GLY A 174 -13.73 -23.54 -22.68
C GLY A 174 -14.60 -24.53 -21.89
N GLU A 175 -14.33 -25.81 -22.08
CA GLU A 175 -15.04 -26.86 -21.33
C GLU A 175 -14.45 -27.06 -19.93
N MET A 176 -15.29 -27.42 -18.96
CA MET A 176 -14.82 -27.74 -17.60
C MET A 176 -13.82 -28.91 -17.64
N GLY A 177 -12.61 -28.68 -17.16
CA GLY A 177 -11.52 -29.67 -17.16
C GLY A 177 -10.54 -29.50 -18.32
N GLU A 178 -10.79 -28.60 -19.26
CA GLU A 178 -9.81 -28.20 -20.27
C GLU A 178 -8.63 -27.47 -19.61
N SER A 179 -7.41 -27.93 -19.89
CA SER A 179 -6.21 -27.40 -19.24
C SER A 179 -5.69 -26.14 -19.92
N VAL A 180 -6.02 -24.96 -19.38
CA VAL A 180 -5.50 -23.67 -19.87
C VAL A 180 -4.39 -23.15 -18.95
N MET A 181 -3.27 -23.88 -18.92
CA MET A 181 -2.19 -23.61 -17.96
C MET A 181 -1.60 -22.19 -18.10
N GLY A 182 -1.67 -21.42 -17.01
CA GLY A 182 -0.94 -20.16 -16.86
C GLY A 182 -1.50 -18.98 -17.67
N LEU A 183 -2.70 -19.11 -18.26
CA LEU A 183 -3.31 -18.06 -19.07
C LEU A 183 -3.52 -16.77 -18.26
N GLN A 184 -4.06 -16.89 -17.05
CA GLN A 184 -4.24 -15.77 -16.12
C GLN A 184 -2.92 -15.07 -15.76
N ALA A 185 -1.84 -15.83 -15.54
CA ALA A 185 -0.52 -15.24 -15.23
C ALA A 185 0.05 -14.45 -16.42
N ARG A 186 -0.18 -14.91 -17.66
CA ARG A 186 0.22 -14.20 -18.88
C ARG A 186 -0.60 -12.94 -19.08
N LEU A 187 -1.91 -13.01 -18.88
CA LEU A 187 -2.82 -11.87 -18.91
C LEU A 187 -2.37 -10.77 -17.92
N MET A 188 -2.16 -11.14 -16.65
CA MET A 188 -1.67 -10.23 -15.61
C MET A 188 -0.32 -9.60 -15.97
N SER A 189 0.61 -10.40 -16.49
CA SER A 189 1.94 -9.90 -16.89
C SER A 189 1.86 -8.88 -18.03
N GLN A 190 0.98 -9.11 -19.01
CA GLN A 190 0.76 -8.19 -20.13
C GLN A 190 0.05 -6.91 -19.67
N ALA A 191 -1.01 -7.05 -18.88
CA ALA A 191 -1.79 -5.92 -18.38
C ALA A 191 -0.98 -5.02 -17.46
N LEU A 192 -0.26 -5.56 -16.47
CA LEU A 192 0.57 -4.77 -15.56
C LEU A 192 1.69 -4.02 -16.29
N ARG A 193 2.24 -4.61 -17.36
CA ARG A 193 3.23 -3.93 -18.21
C ARG A 193 2.66 -2.68 -18.88
N LYS A 194 1.40 -2.72 -19.34
CA LYS A 194 0.71 -1.57 -19.91
C LYS A 194 0.29 -0.56 -18.83
N LEU A 195 -0.36 -1.05 -17.77
CA LEU A 195 -0.95 -0.24 -16.71
C LEU A 195 0.09 0.56 -15.92
N THR A 196 1.27 0.01 -15.65
CA THR A 196 2.28 0.67 -14.79
C THR A 196 2.64 2.08 -15.26
N GLY A 197 2.81 2.27 -16.57
CA GLY A 197 3.13 3.58 -17.14
C GLY A 197 1.96 4.57 -17.01
N VAL A 198 0.74 4.10 -17.23
CA VAL A 198 -0.48 4.92 -17.17
C VAL A 198 -0.81 5.32 -15.73
N ILE A 199 -0.70 4.37 -14.79
CA ILE A 199 -0.88 4.58 -13.34
C ILE A 199 0.09 5.66 -12.83
N SER A 200 1.38 5.57 -13.18
CA SER A 200 2.38 6.54 -12.73
C SER A 200 2.10 7.97 -13.22
N LYS A 201 1.60 8.11 -14.46
CA LYS A 201 1.26 9.40 -15.08
C LYS A 201 -0.03 10.00 -14.53
N SER A 202 -1.07 9.19 -14.36
CA SER A 202 -2.39 9.61 -13.85
C SER A 202 -2.43 9.87 -12.34
N LYS A 203 -1.42 9.41 -11.59
CA LYS A 203 -1.39 9.48 -10.12
C LYS A 203 -2.51 8.70 -9.43
N THR A 204 -3.14 7.75 -10.13
CA THR A 204 -4.10 6.81 -9.52
C THR A 204 -3.40 5.84 -8.57
N VAL A 205 -4.00 5.57 -7.41
CA VAL A 205 -3.67 4.42 -6.56
C VAL A 205 -4.42 3.21 -7.10
N ALA A 206 -3.73 2.23 -7.69
CA ALA A 206 -4.34 1.02 -8.20
C ALA A 206 -4.18 -0.12 -7.20
N ILE A 207 -5.28 -0.55 -6.59
CA ILE A 207 -5.32 -1.60 -5.57
C ILE A 207 -5.84 -2.89 -6.21
N PHE A 208 -5.08 -3.96 -6.07
CA PHE A 208 -5.48 -5.31 -6.46
C PHE A 208 -5.70 -6.12 -5.20
N THR A 209 -6.91 -6.62 -4.98
CA THR A 209 -7.11 -7.62 -3.94
C THR A 209 -6.71 -9.00 -4.48
N ASN A 210 -6.23 -9.87 -3.61
CA ASN A 210 -5.87 -11.22 -3.99
C ASN A 210 -6.17 -12.21 -2.86
N GLN A 211 -6.37 -13.46 -3.25
CA GLN A 211 -6.61 -14.55 -2.31
C GLN A 211 -5.33 -15.34 -2.09
N LEU A 212 -5.22 -15.93 -0.90
CA LEU A 212 -4.18 -16.91 -0.63
C LEU A 212 -4.57 -18.28 -1.23
N ARG A 213 -3.58 -18.97 -1.80
CA ARG A 213 -3.62 -20.36 -2.23
C ARG A 213 -2.42 -21.09 -1.64
N GLN A 214 -2.49 -22.41 -1.57
CA GLN A 214 -1.35 -23.23 -1.13
C GLN A 214 -0.69 -23.88 -2.34
N LYS A 215 0.64 -23.79 -2.41
CA LYS A 215 1.43 -24.51 -3.42
C LYS A 215 1.60 -25.96 -2.96
N ILE A 216 1.01 -26.88 -3.73
CA ILE A 216 1.15 -28.33 -3.49
C ILE A 216 2.62 -28.75 -3.65
N GLY A 217 3.11 -29.61 -2.76
CA GLY A 217 4.45 -30.20 -2.85
C GLY A 217 5.57 -29.39 -2.18
N VAL A 218 5.26 -28.31 -1.46
CA VAL A 218 6.24 -27.59 -0.64
C VAL A 218 6.39 -28.30 0.72
N MET A 219 7.53 -28.95 0.94
CA MET A 219 7.85 -29.65 2.20
C MET A 219 8.58 -28.78 3.24
N PHE A 220 9.10 -27.61 2.83
CA PHE A 220 9.83 -26.69 3.70
C PHE A 220 9.54 -25.22 3.34
N GLY A 221 9.38 -24.36 4.34
CA GLY A 221 9.03 -22.94 4.17
C GLY A 221 7.53 -22.66 4.12
N ASN A 222 7.14 -21.42 3.75
CA ASN A 222 5.74 -21.02 3.66
C ASN A 222 5.11 -21.50 2.33
N PRO A 223 4.08 -22.38 2.34
CA PRO A 223 3.41 -22.86 1.13
C PRO A 223 2.44 -21.84 0.52
N GLU A 224 2.14 -20.75 1.21
CA GLU A 224 1.18 -19.75 0.75
C GLU A 224 1.69 -18.96 -0.47
N THR A 225 0.82 -18.77 -1.45
CA THR A 225 1.06 -18.01 -2.67
C THR A 225 -0.19 -17.22 -3.06
N THR A 226 -0.04 -16.26 -3.98
CA THR A 226 -1.16 -15.47 -4.51
C THR A 226 -1.46 -15.81 -5.96
N THR A 227 -2.70 -15.59 -6.39
CA THR A 227 -3.18 -15.90 -7.74
C THR A 227 -2.65 -14.90 -8.78
N GLY A 228 -2.68 -15.25 -10.08
CA GLY A 228 -2.25 -14.36 -11.17
C GLY A 228 -0.75 -14.35 -11.45
N GLY A 229 0.00 -15.34 -10.92
CA GLY A 229 1.44 -15.47 -11.15
C GLY A 229 2.29 -14.44 -10.39
N LEU A 230 3.55 -14.29 -10.78
CA LEU A 230 4.51 -13.46 -10.03
C LEU A 230 4.50 -11.97 -10.41
N ALA A 231 3.86 -11.60 -11.52
CA ALA A 231 3.94 -10.24 -12.06
C ALA A 231 3.48 -9.19 -11.04
N LEU A 232 2.32 -9.40 -10.42
CA LEU A 232 1.78 -8.46 -9.44
C LEU A 232 2.72 -8.27 -8.25
N LYS A 233 3.35 -9.35 -7.78
CA LYS A 233 4.35 -9.29 -6.70
C LYS A 233 5.52 -8.37 -7.06
N PHE A 234 5.98 -8.34 -8.31
CA PHE A 234 7.09 -7.49 -8.74
C PHE A 234 6.69 -6.03 -8.98
N TYR A 235 5.56 -5.83 -9.68
CA TYR A 235 5.04 -4.50 -10.04
C TYR A 235 4.53 -3.73 -8.82
N SER A 236 3.95 -4.41 -7.83
CA SER A 236 3.45 -3.76 -6.61
C SER A 236 4.54 -2.99 -5.88
N THR A 237 4.22 -1.75 -5.51
CA THR A 237 5.04 -0.89 -4.64
C THR A 237 4.90 -1.31 -3.19
N MET A 238 3.68 -1.61 -2.78
CA MET A 238 3.37 -2.16 -1.46
C MET A 238 2.59 -3.46 -1.60
N ARG A 239 2.85 -4.41 -0.70
CA ARG A 239 2.08 -5.64 -0.56
C ARG A 239 1.66 -5.79 0.90
N LEU A 240 0.38 -5.97 1.14
CA LEU A 240 -0.24 -6.01 2.46
C LEU A 240 -0.85 -7.39 2.70
N ASP A 241 -0.33 -8.14 3.67
CA ASP A 241 -0.93 -9.41 4.14
C ASP A 241 -1.93 -9.08 5.25
N VAL A 242 -3.22 -9.22 4.95
CA VAL A 242 -4.33 -8.91 5.87
C VAL A 242 -4.91 -10.20 6.43
N ARG A 243 -4.97 -10.31 7.76
CA ARG A 243 -5.53 -11.46 8.48
C ARG A 243 -6.48 -11.01 9.57
N LYS A 244 -7.57 -11.75 9.76
CA LYS A 244 -8.37 -11.67 10.99
C LYS A 244 -7.65 -12.49 12.07
N ILE A 245 -7.33 -11.87 13.20
CA ILE A 245 -6.59 -12.52 14.30
C ILE A 245 -7.48 -12.83 15.51
N GLU A 246 -8.56 -12.07 15.71
CA GLU A 246 -9.45 -12.27 16.86
C GLU A 246 -10.90 -11.88 16.51
N THR A 247 -11.86 -12.47 17.21
CA THR A 247 -13.26 -12.00 17.22
C THR A 247 -13.51 -11.26 18.53
N LEU A 248 -13.89 -9.99 18.45
CA LEU A 248 -14.18 -9.15 19.62
C LEU A 248 -15.57 -9.50 20.15
N LYS A 249 -15.68 -9.71 21.45
CA LYS A 249 -16.93 -10.08 22.12
C LYS A 249 -17.28 -9.11 23.25
N ASP A 250 -18.57 -8.86 23.41
CA ASP A 250 -19.16 -8.21 24.58
C ASP A 250 -20.12 -9.22 25.23
N GLY A 251 -19.67 -9.82 26.34
CA GLY A 251 -20.26 -11.05 26.87
C GLY A 251 -20.23 -12.17 25.82
N ASP A 252 -21.41 -12.72 25.49
CA ASP A 252 -21.55 -13.78 24.48
C ASP A 252 -21.74 -13.26 23.05
N LYS A 253 -21.91 -11.95 22.85
CA LYS A 253 -22.19 -11.37 21.54
C LYS A 253 -20.90 -11.00 20.81
N ALA A 254 -20.74 -11.46 19.58
CA ALA A 254 -19.68 -10.98 18.69
C ALA A 254 -19.99 -9.55 18.24
N VAL A 255 -19.13 -8.60 18.60
CA VAL A 255 -19.31 -7.16 18.33
C VAL A 255 -18.38 -6.62 17.25
N GLY A 256 -17.38 -7.40 16.85
CA GLY A 256 -16.43 -7.06 15.80
C GLY A 256 -15.31 -8.08 15.66
N SER A 257 -14.23 -7.68 15.00
CA SER A 257 -13.03 -8.49 14.85
C SER A 257 -11.78 -7.65 14.86
N ARG A 258 -10.70 -8.24 15.37
CA ARG A 258 -9.36 -7.65 15.32
C ARG A 258 -8.65 -8.17 14.08
N HIS A 259 -8.08 -7.26 13.32
CA HIS A 259 -7.36 -7.55 12.08
C HIS A 259 -5.92 -7.12 12.21
N ARG A 260 -5.03 -7.87 11.56
CA ARG A 260 -3.60 -7.59 11.45
C ARG A 260 -3.23 -7.42 9.98
N VAL A 261 -2.46 -6.39 9.68
CA VAL A 261 -1.88 -6.12 8.37
C VAL A 261 -0.37 -6.10 8.48
N LYS A 262 0.31 -7.01 7.77
CA LYS A 262 1.78 -7.02 7.65
C LYS A 262 2.19 -6.43 6.31
N VAL A 263 3.04 -5.41 6.33
CA VAL A 263 3.57 -4.76 5.12
C VAL A 263 4.72 -5.61 4.56
N VAL A 264 4.41 -6.70 3.86
CA VAL A 264 5.43 -7.67 3.38
C VAL A 264 6.31 -7.12 2.25
N LYS A 265 5.92 -6.00 1.63
CA LYS A 265 6.74 -5.27 0.67
C LYS A 265 6.42 -3.78 0.79
N ASN A 266 7.46 -2.94 0.75
CA ASN A 266 7.35 -1.49 0.67
C ASN A 266 8.55 -0.94 -0.10
N LYS A 267 8.31 -0.22 -1.21
CA LYS A 267 9.38 0.43 -2.01
C LYS A 267 9.56 1.92 -1.70
N VAL A 268 8.79 2.49 -0.77
CA VAL A 268 8.81 3.94 -0.46
C VAL A 268 9.09 4.24 1.00
N ALA A 269 9.00 3.25 1.89
CA ALA A 269 9.45 3.30 3.28
C ALA A 269 9.87 1.90 3.75
N ALA A 270 10.22 1.78 5.03
CA ALA A 270 10.63 0.51 5.63
C ALA A 270 9.52 -0.56 5.50
N PRO A 271 9.82 -1.76 4.98
CA PRO A 271 8.89 -2.88 4.97
C PRO A 271 8.81 -3.59 6.34
N PHE A 272 7.96 -4.61 6.42
CA PHE A 272 7.78 -5.55 7.54
C PHE A 272 7.18 -4.98 8.82
N ARG A 273 6.71 -3.73 8.80
CA ARG A 273 5.88 -3.19 9.86
C ARG A 273 4.52 -3.88 9.92
N ILE A 274 3.92 -3.87 11.10
CA ILE A 274 2.64 -4.51 11.39
C ILE A 274 1.68 -3.43 11.91
N ALA A 275 0.44 -3.49 11.46
CA ALA A 275 -0.65 -2.70 12.02
C ALA A 275 -1.75 -3.65 12.47
N GLU A 276 -2.31 -3.42 13.65
CA GLU A 276 -3.57 -4.04 14.05
C GLU A 276 -4.62 -2.98 14.32
N PHE A 277 -5.86 -3.36 14.05
CA PHE A 277 -7.01 -2.50 14.24
C PHE A 277 -8.27 -3.34 14.38
N ASP A 278 -9.26 -2.74 15.01
CA ASP A 278 -10.57 -3.35 15.21
C ASP A 278 -11.51 -2.93 14.08
N VAL A 279 -12.26 -3.89 13.55
CA VAL A 279 -13.39 -3.68 12.63
C VAL A 279 -14.66 -4.00 13.40
N THR A 280 -15.58 -3.05 13.45
CA THR A 280 -16.87 -3.17 14.13
C THR A 280 -18.01 -3.07 13.11
N LYS A 281 -19.26 -3.12 13.56
CA LYS A 281 -20.44 -2.84 12.72
C LYS A 281 -20.42 -1.46 12.03
N ASN A 282 -19.58 -0.53 12.46
CA ASN A 282 -19.43 0.80 11.87
C ASN A 282 -18.16 0.92 11.01
N GLY A 283 -17.54 -0.19 10.62
CA GLY A 283 -16.27 -0.19 9.89
C GLY A 283 -15.02 -0.21 10.77
N ILE A 284 -13.91 0.27 10.21
CA ILE A 284 -12.62 0.37 10.91
C ILE A 284 -12.73 1.37 12.07
N SER A 285 -12.39 0.94 13.28
CA SER A 285 -12.48 1.75 14.49
C SER A 285 -11.36 2.79 14.55
N ARG A 286 -11.67 4.02 14.16
CA ARG A 286 -10.73 5.15 14.21
C ARG A 286 -10.27 5.43 15.64
N GLU A 287 -11.21 5.59 16.56
CA GLU A 287 -10.92 5.89 17.97
C GLU A 287 -10.16 4.75 18.63
N GLY A 288 -10.50 3.49 18.30
CA GLY A 288 -9.75 2.32 18.78
C GLY A 288 -8.28 2.35 18.34
N GLY A 289 -8.03 2.70 17.07
CA GLY A 289 -6.67 2.87 16.54
C GLY A 289 -5.89 4.01 17.21
N ILE A 290 -6.55 5.13 17.53
CA ILE A 290 -5.93 6.24 18.27
C ILE A 290 -5.52 5.80 19.68
N VAL A 291 -6.39 5.07 20.38
CA VAL A 291 -6.10 4.56 21.73
C VAL A 291 -4.94 3.58 21.71
N ASP A 292 -4.96 2.61 20.81
CA ASP A 292 -3.93 1.56 20.76
C ASP A 292 -2.55 2.15 20.44
N VAL A 293 -2.47 3.00 19.41
CA VAL A 293 -1.21 3.68 19.04
C VAL A 293 -0.76 4.65 20.13
N GLY A 294 -1.69 5.42 20.70
CA GLY A 294 -1.37 6.37 21.75
C GLY A 294 -0.80 5.70 23.01
N VAL A 295 -1.30 4.52 23.37
CA VAL A 295 -0.74 3.72 24.48
C VAL A 295 0.64 3.17 24.12
N GLU A 296 0.80 2.62 22.92
CA GLU A 296 2.08 2.05 22.48
C GLU A 296 3.20 3.10 22.45
N MET A 297 2.87 4.32 22.03
CA MET A 297 3.80 5.46 22.01
C MET A 297 3.95 6.17 23.36
N ASN A 298 3.31 5.68 24.43
CA ASN A 298 3.26 6.33 25.75
C ASN A 298 2.69 7.75 25.77
N ILE A 299 1.91 8.13 24.75
CA ILE A 299 1.17 9.40 24.68
C ILE A 299 -0.09 9.33 25.57
N ILE A 300 -0.73 8.16 25.59
CA ILE A 300 -1.85 7.84 26.49
C ILE A 300 -1.29 6.94 27.60
N GLN A 301 -1.39 7.39 28.85
CA GLN A 301 -0.96 6.63 30.01
C GLN A 301 -2.03 5.60 30.40
N LYS A 302 -1.63 4.34 30.55
CA LYS A 302 -2.49 3.26 31.02
C LYS A 302 -2.03 2.81 32.42
N SER A 303 -2.91 2.94 33.42
CA SER A 303 -2.69 2.45 34.79
C SER A 303 -3.80 1.48 35.18
N GLY A 304 -3.52 0.19 35.11
CA GLY A 304 -4.53 -0.85 35.27
C GLY A 304 -5.62 -0.75 34.18
N ALA A 305 -6.86 -0.52 34.60
CA ALA A 305 -7.99 -0.28 33.70
C ALA A 305 -8.13 1.19 33.28
N PHE A 306 -7.39 2.13 33.88
CA PHE A 306 -7.59 3.56 33.65
C PHE A 306 -6.70 4.09 32.53
N TYR A 307 -7.30 4.86 31.62
CA TYR A 307 -6.62 5.54 30.52
C TYR A 307 -6.62 7.05 30.77
N ARG A 308 -5.45 7.68 30.67
CA ARG A 308 -5.26 9.11 30.90
C ARG A 308 -4.48 9.75 29.77
N TYR A 309 -4.82 11.00 29.46
CA TYR A 309 -4.06 11.84 28.56
C TYR A 309 -3.73 13.14 29.28
N ASN A 310 -2.43 13.41 29.45
CA ASN A 310 -1.94 14.40 30.43
C ASN A 310 -2.60 14.14 31.81
N ASP A 311 -3.20 15.18 32.42
CA ASP A 311 -3.89 15.06 33.71
C ASP A 311 -5.37 14.64 33.58
N GLN A 312 -5.90 14.53 32.36
CA GLN A 312 -7.30 14.21 32.13
C GLN A 312 -7.51 12.69 32.06
N MET A 313 -8.45 12.18 32.85
CA MET A 313 -8.94 10.81 32.70
C MET A 313 -9.82 10.69 31.45
N LEU A 314 -9.45 9.80 30.55
CA LEU A 314 -10.22 9.51 29.33
C LEU A 314 -11.30 8.46 29.57
N GLY A 315 -11.03 7.43 30.37
CA GLY A 315 -11.99 6.38 30.65
C GLY A 315 -11.44 5.22 31.47
N GLN A 316 -12.34 4.37 31.94
CA GLN A 316 -12.02 3.07 32.54
C GLN A 316 -12.29 1.98 31.49
N GLY A 317 -11.21 1.41 30.94
CA GLY A 317 -11.24 0.45 29.85
C GLY A 317 -11.17 1.10 28.47
N LYS A 318 -10.87 0.29 27.46
CA LYS A 318 -10.70 0.74 26.06
C LYS A 318 -12.00 1.33 25.49
N LEU A 319 -13.14 0.66 25.72
CA LEU A 319 -14.44 1.07 25.18
C LEU A 319 -14.86 2.47 25.68
N ALA A 320 -14.84 2.70 26.99
CA ALA A 320 -15.16 4.02 27.56
C ALA A 320 -14.20 5.11 27.07
N THR A 321 -12.92 4.78 26.89
CA THR A 321 -11.91 5.71 26.33
C THR A 321 -12.26 6.08 24.89
N MET A 322 -12.68 5.12 24.06
CA MET A 322 -13.11 5.37 22.68
C MET A 322 -14.34 6.27 22.62
N GLU A 323 -15.34 6.04 23.49
CA GLU A 323 -16.52 6.89 23.59
C GLU A 323 -16.15 8.34 23.92
N THR A 324 -15.28 8.55 24.91
CA THR A 324 -14.78 9.89 25.24
C THR A 324 -14.08 10.57 24.05
N LEU A 325 -13.25 9.85 23.28
CA LEU A 325 -12.59 10.41 22.10
C LEU A 325 -13.58 10.75 20.97
N LYS A 326 -14.68 9.99 20.88
CA LYS A 326 -15.76 10.26 19.93
C LYS A 326 -16.56 11.50 20.32
N GLU A 327 -16.86 11.67 21.60
CA GLU A 327 -17.56 12.86 22.13
C GLU A 327 -16.69 14.12 22.13
N LYS A 328 -15.37 13.97 22.28
CA LYS A 328 -14.40 15.07 22.36
C LYS A 328 -13.40 15.00 21.20
N PRO A 329 -13.82 15.34 19.96
CA PRO A 329 -12.97 15.21 18.78
C PRO A 329 -11.72 16.10 18.82
N GLU A 330 -11.73 17.19 19.58
CA GLU A 330 -10.55 18.05 19.75
C GLU A 330 -9.41 17.35 20.47
N ILE A 331 -9.71 16.56 21.52
CA ILE A 331 -8.70 15.74 22.21
C ILE A 331 -8.16 14.66 21.26
N ALA A 332 -9.04 14.02 20.50
CA ALA A 332 -8.62 13.01 19.52
C ALA A 332 -7.68 13.60 18.46
N LYS A 333 -7.96 14.81 17.95
CA LYS A 333 -7.08 15.51 17.01
C LYS A 333 -5.73 15.86 17.64
N GLU A 334 -5.71 16.32 18.88
CA GLU A 334 -4.48 16.65 19.61
C GLU A 334 -3.58 15.41 19.77
N ILE A 335 -4.16 14.28 20.20
CA ILE A 335 -3.44 13.00 20.33
C ILE A 335 -2.87 12.57 18.98
N VAL A 336 -3.68 12.63 17.91
CA VAL A 336 -3.23 12.27 16.55
C VAL A 336 -2.09 13.17 16.09
N ALA A 337 -2.14 14.47 16.37
CA ALA A 337 -1.06 15.39 16.02
C ALA A 337 0.24 15.06 16.74
N LYS A 338 0.18 14.68 18.04
CA LYS A 338 1.35 14.20 18.80
C LYS A 338 1.90 12.88 18.23
N ILE A 339 1.03 11.91 17.93
CA ILE A 339 1.41 10.63 17.30
C ILE A 339 2.19 10.88 16.00
N ILE A 340 1.66 11.74 15.12
CA ILE A 340 2.29 12.06 13.84
C ILE A 340 3.63 12.77 14.05
N ALA A 341 3.72 13.69 15.02
CA ALA A 341 4.94 14.43 15.31
C ALA A 341 6.07 13.51 15.80
N GLU A 342 5.78 12.57 16.70
CA GLU A 342 6.75 11.61 17.22
C GLU A 342 7.16 10.54 16.18
N ASN A 343 6.27 10.19 15.24
CA ASN A 343 6.56 9.21 14.21
C ASN A 343 7.33 9.77 12.98
N LYS A 344 7.70 11.07 12.96
CA LYS A 344 8.39 11.71 11.83
C LYS A 344 9.71 11.04 11.42
N ASP A 345 10.38 10.37 12.35
CA ASP A 345 11.63 9.66 12.07
C ASP A 345 11.44 8.24 11.50
N GLY A 346 10.21 7.70 11.51
CA GLY A 346 9.94 6.31 11.14
C GLY A 346 10.72 5.29 11.99
N ARG A 347 11.21 5.68 13.17
CA ARG A 347 12.11 4.89 14.01
C ARG A 347 11.39 3.95 14.97
N ALA A 348 10.09 4.15 15.22
CA ALA A 348 9.33 3.22 16.04
C ALA A 348 8.81 2.05 15.17
N PRO A 349 9.27 0.81 15.39
CA PRO A 349 8.51 -0.35 14.94
C PRO A 349 7.21 -0.33 15.75
N LEU A 350 6.15 0.24 15.17
CA LEU A 350 4.82 0.09 15.71
C LEU A 350 4.44 -1.37 15.47
N VAL A 351 4.36 -2.14 16.56
CA VAL A 351 3.64 -3.40 16.64
C VAL A 351 2.38 -3.05 17.41
N VAL A 352 1.41 -2.50 16.69
CA VAL A 352 0.11 -2.22 17.28
C VAL A 352 -0.50 -3.56 17.63
N GLY A 353 -0.52 -3.91 18.92
CA GLY A 353 -1.09 -5.17 19.45
C GLY A 353 -0.09 -6.29 19.74
N GLY A 354 -0.05 -6.70 21.01
CA GLY A 354 0.89 -7.68 21.53
C GLY A 354 0.68 -9.10 20.97
N GLU A 355 1.76 -9.75 20.55
CA GLU A 355 2.72 -10.47 21.39
C GLU A 355 4.07 -10.43 20.67
N LYS A 356 5.17 -10.45 21.45
CA LYS A 356 6.52 -10.56 20.88
C LYS A 356 6.59 -11.87 20.08
N GLU A 357 6.59 -11.79 18.75
CA GLU A 357 6.99 -12.91 17.91
C GLU A 357 8.37 -13.38 18.43
N LYS A 358 8.43 -14.64 18.91
CA LYS A 358 9.70 -15.31 19.15
C LYS A 358 10.51 -15.19 17.86
N LYS A 359 11.71 -14.60 17.95
CA LYS A 359 12.69 -14.64 16.87
C LYS A 359 12.85 -16.11 16.45
N GLU A 360 12.35 -16.48 15.28
CA GLU A 360 12.86 -17.64 14.58
C GLU A 360 14.30 -17.30 14.21
N GLU A 361 15.23 -17.98 14.87
CA GLU A 361 16.64 -17.98 14.47
C GLU A 361 16.71 -18.43 13.01
N LEU A 362 17.09 -17.51 12.14
CA LEU A 362 17.68 -17.83 10.85
C LEU A 362 18.94 -18.64 11.15
N ALA A 363 18.83 -19.96 11.08
CA ALA A 363 19.99 -20.83 11.04
C ALA A 363 20.77 -20.49 9.76
N GLU A 364 21.96 -19.91 9.91
CA GLU A 364 22.92 -19.80 8.82
C GLU A 364 23.34 -21.21 8.38
N PRO A 365 23.41 -21.50 7.07
CA PRO A 365 23.90 -22.78 6.60
C PRO A 365 25.42 -22.88 6.83
N ALA A 366 25.84 -24.01 7.41
CA ALA A 366 27.24 -24.41 7.53
C ALA A 366 27.85 -24.81 6.18
#